data_AF-A0A8J3I940-F1
#
_entry.id   AF-A0A8J3I940-F1
#
_cell.length_a   1.000
_cell.length_b   1.000
_cell.length_c   1.000
_cell.angle_alpha   90.00
_cell.angle_beta   90.00
_cell.angle_gamma   90.00
#
_symmetry.space_group_name_H-M   'P 1'
#
loop_
_entity.id
_entity.type
_entity.pdbx_description
1 polymer ?
#
loop_
_entity_poly.entity_id
_entity_poly.type
_entity_poly.pdbx_seq_one_letter_code
_entity_poly.pdbx_strand_id
1 'polypeptide(L)'
;MSEHRKRVLFLCAHRSVRALMAASLLAARAHGLWDIWNTPFQSNDHELDLARQVLGEVNIPLLTSSQTTEPNFGLSWDEGVILCSGLANT
;
A
#
# COMPACT_ATOMS: atom_id res chain seq x y z
N MET A 1 17.08 -16.87 14.50
CA MET A 1 17.35 -15.45 14.16
C MET A 1 16.26 -15.03 13.19
N SER A 2 15.27 -14.24 13.62
CA SER A 2 14.31 -13.66 12.67
C SER A 2 15.05 -12.59 11.88
N GLU A 3 15.28 -12.80 10.59
CA GLU A 3 15.67 -11.70 9.71
C GLU A 3 14.63 -10.60 9.88
N HIS A 4 15.06 -9.42 10.34
CA HIS A 4 14.18 -8.26 10.44
C HIS A 4 13.76 -7.89 9.01
N ARG A 5 12.59 -8.36 8.58
CA ARG A 5 12.00 -7.94 7.31
C ARG A 5 11.84 -6.43 7.32
N LYS A 6 12.28 -5.82 6.22
CA LYS A 6 12.25 -4.37 6.00
C LYS A 6 10.79 -3.92 5.95
N ARG A 7 10.39 -2.98 6.80
CA ARG A 7 9.00 -2.52 6.91
C ARG A 7 8.78 -1.21 6.19
N VAL A 8 7.70 -1.14 5.41
CA VAL A 8 7.29 0.08 4.70
C VAL A 8 5.79 0.31 4.87
N LEU A 9 5.42 1.56 5.13
CA LEU A 9 4.01 1.99 5.22
C LEU A 9 3.62 2.86 4.02
N PHE A 10 2.55 2.49 3.34
CA PHE A 10 1.90 3.32 2.32
C PHE A 10 0.75 4.11 2.93
N LEU A 11 0.84 5.43 2.84
CA LEU A 11 -0.16 6.39 3.32
C LEU A 11 -0.81 7.09 2.14
N CYS A 12 -2.12 7.31 2.18
CA CYS A 12 -2.79 8.14 1.18
C CYS A 12 -3.69 9.18 1.86
N ALA A 13 -3.52 10.46 1.48
CA ALA A 13 -4.49 11.49 1.83
C ALA A 13 -5.89 11.09 1.33
N HIS A 14 -6.90 11.32 2.17
CA HIS A 14 -8.30 10.93 1.93
C HIS A 14 -8.56 9.42 1.82
N ARG A 15 -7.67 8.55 2.34
CA ARG A 15 -7.90 7.10 2.39
C ARG A 15 -8.23 6.49 1.01
N SER A 16 -7.68 7.04 -0.07
CA SER A 16 -7.91 6.55 -1.44
C SER A 16 -7.15 5.23 -1.73
N VAL A 17 -7.64 4.46 -2.70
CA VAL A 17 -7.06 3.19 -3.18
C VAL A 17 -5.60 3.28 -3.67
N ARG A 18 -5.06 4.49 -3.88
CA ARG A 18 -3.68 4.71 -4.33
C ARG A 18 -2.62 4.02 -3.47
N ALA A 19 -2.79 4.04 -2.14
CA ALA A 19 -1.87 3.36 -1.23
C ALA A 19 -1.89 1.84 -1.45
N LEU A 20 -3.07 1.26 -1.72
CA LEU A 20 -3.21 -0.16 -2.02
C LEU A 20 -2.55 -0.52 -3.36
N MET A 21 -2.77 0.30 -4.39
CA MET A 21 -2.13 0.09 -5.70
C MET A 21 -0.60 0.18 -5.61
N ALA A 22 -0.07 1.19 -4.93
CA ALA A 22 1.37 1.36 -4.75
C ALA A 22 1.99 0.19 -3.96
N ALA A 23 1.31 -0.26 -2.90
CA ALA A 23 1.69 -1.45 -2.14
C ALA A 23 1.71 -2.71 -3.02
N SER A 24 0.71 -2.91 -3.87
CA SER A 24 0.66 -4.02 -4.84
C SER A 24 1.82 -4.00 -5.83
N LEU A 25 2.16 -2.82 -6.36
CA LEU A 25 3.29 -2.65 -7.28
C LEU A 25 4.61 -3.02 -6.59
N LEU A 26 4.84 -2.57 -5.36
CA LEU A 26 6.04 -2.92 -4.63
C LEU A 26 6.10 -4.42 -4.32
N ALA A 27 4.99 -5.00 -3.85
CA ALA A 27 4.90 -6.42 -3.53
C ALA A 27 5.27 -7.31 -4.73
N ALA A 28 4.78 -6.96 -5.92
CA ALA A 28 5.06 -7.70 -7.15
C ALA A 28 6.53 -7.61 -7.59
N ARG A 29 7.24 -6.54 -7.23
CA ARG A 29 8.64 -6.31 -7.64
C ARG A 29 9.67 -6.77 -6.63
N ALA A 30 9.33 -6.76 -5.35
CA ALA A 30 10.30 -6.90 -4.29
C ALA A 30 10.38 -8.30 -3.68
N HIS A 31 9.75 -9.31 -4.29
CA HIS A 31 9.89 -10.75 -3.98
C HIS A 31 9.86 -11.12 -2.48
N GLY A 32 9.04 -10.44 -1.68
CA GLY A 32 8.89 -10.72 -0.24
C GLY A 32 10.03 -10.23 0.66
N LEU A 33 10.89 -9.33 0.17
CA LEU A 33 11.91 -8.62 0.94
C LEU A 33 11.32 -7.62 1.93
N TRP A 34 10.09 -7.18 1.67
CA TRP A 34 9.40 -6.16 2.45
C TRP A 34 8.20 -6.75 3.17
N ASP A 35 8.03 -6.29 4.41
CA ASP A 35 6.77 -6.35 5.12
C ASP A 35 5.98 -5.07 4.82
N ILE A 36 4.94 -5.22 4.01
CA ILE A 36 4.22 -4.11 3.37
C ILE A 36 2.93 -3.83 4.11
N TRP A 37 2.82 -2.60 4.60
CA TRP A 37 1.66 -2.08 5.32
C TRP A 37 1.02 -0.95 4.54
N ASN A 38 -0.29 -0.79 4.70
CA ASN A 38 -0.98 0.41 4.24
C ASN A 38 -1.99 0.89 5.29
N THR A 39 -2.34 2.18 5.22
CA THR A 39 -3.49 2.66 5.98
C THR A 39 -4.80 2.11 5.45
N PRO A 40 -5.83 1.99 6.30
CA PRO A 40 -7.19 1.73 5.84
C PRO A 40 -7.60 2.69 4.72
N PHE A 41 -8.17 2.13 3.65
CA PHE A 41 -8.76 2.89 2.56
C PHE A 41 -10.29 2.95 2.71
N GLN A 42 -10.89 3.99 2.16
CA GLN A 42 -12.34 4.17 2.02
C GLN A 42 -12.61 4.25 0.53
N SER A 43 -12.88 3.10 -0.08
CA SER A 43 -13.18 2.98 -1.50
C SER A 43 -14.50 2.22 -1.66
N ASN A 44 -15.25 2.51 -2.72
CA ASN A 44 -16.37 1.67 -3.12
C ASN A 44 -15.89 0.50 -4.01
N ASP A 45 -16.79 -0.45 -4.29
CA ASP A 45 -16.47 -1.62 -5.11
C ASP A 45 -16.01 -1.25 -6.53
N HIS A 46 -16.57 -0.18 -7.10
CA HIS A 46 -16.20 0.29 -8.43
C HIS A 46 -14.75 0.80 -8.49
N GLU A 47 -14.29 1.53 -7.48
CA GLU A 47 -12.90 2.00 -7.37
C GLU A 47 -11.91 0.83 -7.19
N LEU A 48 -12.31 -0.21 -6.45
CA LEU A 48 -11.51 -1.43 -6.29
C LEU A 48 -11.45 -2.24 -7.60
N ASP A 49 -12.54 -2.33 -8.33
CA ASP A 49 -12.58 -3.00 -9.63
C ASP A 49 -11.72 -2.27 -10.66
N LEU A 50 -11.78 -0.94 -10.70
CA LEU A 50 -10.88 -0.12 -11.52
C LEU A 50 -9.42 -0.35 -11.15
N ALA A 51 -9.08 -0.33 -9.85
CA ALA A 51 -7.72 -0.58 -9.40
C ALA A 51 -7.23 -1.99 -9.82
N ARG A 52 -8.10 -3.00 -9.73
CA ARG A 52 -7.80 -4.37 -10.17
C ARG A 52 -7.59 -4.43 -11.69
N GLN A 53 -8.42 -3.75 -12.46
CA GLN A 53 -8.30 -3.70 -13.92
C GLN A 53 -6.97 -3.05 -14.34
N VAL A 54 -6.66 -1.87 -13.80
CA VAL A 54 -5.43 -1.13 -14.13
C VAL A 54 -4.18 -1.92 -13.77
N LEU A 55 -4.13 -2.57 -12.60
CA LEU A 55 -2.99 -3.43 -12.26
C LEU A 55 -2.95 -4.72 -13.10
N GLY A 56 -4.12 -5.23 -13.49
CA GLY A 56 -4.27 -6.36 -14.40
C GLY A 56 -3.64 -6.12 -15.77
N GLU A 57 -3.71 -4.89 -16.30
CA GLU A 57 -3.06 -4.51 -17.57
C GLU A 57 -1.53 -4.72 -17.55
N VAL A 58 -0.91 -4.70 -16.37
CA VAL A 58 0.52 -4.93 -16.17
C VAL A 58 0.83 -6.24 -15.45
N ASN A 59 -0.13 -7.17 -15.41
CA ASN A 59 -0.02 -8.49 -14.75
C ASN A 59 0.35 -8.42 -13.26
N ILE A 60 -0.14 -7.41 -12.55
CA ILE A 60 0.08 -7.25 -11.10
C ILE A 60 -1.23 -7.52 -10.36
N PRO A 61 -1.27 -8.46 -9.41
CA PRO A 61 -2.46 -8.67 -8.61
C PRO A 61 -2.65 -7.52 -7.61
N LEU A 62 -3.88 -7.05 -7.47
CA LEU A 62 -4.26 -6.17 -6.36
C LEU A 62 -4.15 -6.98 -5.05
N LEU A 63 -3.56 -6.38 -4.02
CA LEU A 63 -3.43 -7.03 -2.71
C LEU A 63 -4.82 -7.18 -2.10
N THR A 64 -5.20 -8.41 -1.77
CA THR A 64 -6.49 -8.73 -1.13
C THR A 64 -6.42 -8.63 0.39
N SER A 65 -5.22 -8.73 0.97
CA SER A 65 -4.93 -8.60 2.40
C SER A 65 -3.68 -7.76 2.59
N SER A 66 -3.73 -6.49 2.25
CA SER A 66 -2.70 -5.58 2.77
C SER A 66 -2.84 -5.57 4.30
N GLN A 67 -1.73 -5.72 5.02
CA GLN A 67 -1.77 -5.55 6.46
C GLN A 67 -2.15 -4.09 6.73
N THR A 68 -3.40 -3.89 7.15
CA THR A 68 -3.92 -2.57 7.45
C THR A 68 -3.56 -2.25 8.89
N THR A 69 -2.86 -1.14 9.08
CA THR A 69 -2.66 -0.58 10.42
C THR A 69 -2.85 0.91 10.35
N GLU A 70 -3.49 1.47 11.37
CA GLU A 70 -3.35 2.90 11.59
C GLU A 70 -1.91 3.17 12.04
N PRO A 71 -1.24 4.22 11.53
CA PRO A 71 0.09 4.59 12.00
C PRO A 71 0.01 4.87 13.50
N ASN A 72 0.47 3.93 14.31
CA ASN A 72 0.51 4.05 15.76
C ASN A 72 1.90 4.55 16.18
N PHE A 73 1.95 5.44 17.17
CA PHE A 73 3.17 6.13 17.64
C PHE A 73 4.23 5.20 18.29
N GLY A 74 4.13 3.88 18.14
CA GLY A 74 5.08 2.88 18.66
C GLY A 74 5.62 1.89 17.62
N LEU A 75 5.22 2.02 16.34
CA LEU A 75 5.78 1.19 15.26
C LEU A 75 7.00 1.89 14.65
N SER A 76 8.15 1.20 14.67
CA SER A 76 9.33 1.67 13.95
C SER A 76 9.21 1.28 12.47
N TRP A 77 9.03 2.29 11.60
CA TRP A 77 9.05 2.11 10.15
C TRP A 77 10.49 2.15 9.67
N ASP A 78 11.28 1.15 10.10
CA ASP A 78 12.74 1.15 10.04
C ASP A 78 13.31 1.47 8.65
N GLU A 79 12.54 1.26 7.58
CA GLU A 79 12.95 1.53 6.20
C GLU A 79 12.15 2.62 5.47
N GLY A 80 10.99 3.06 6.00
CA GLY A 80 10.36 4.30 5.53
C GLY A 80 8.83 4.31 5.42
N VAL A 81 8.34 5.49 5.06
CA VAL A 81 6.93 5.81 4.86
C VAL A 81 6.76 6.44 3.47
N ILE A 82 5.83 5.92 2.68
CA ILE A 82 5.55 6.38 1.32
C ILE A 82 4.21 7.12 1.30
N LEU A 83 4.24 8.40 0.92
CA LEU A 83 3.06 9.23 0.75
C LEU A 83 2.52 9.12 -0.68
N CYS A 84 1.36 8.49 -0.83
CA CYS A 84 0.63 8.30 -2.09
C CYS A 84 -0.41 9.41 -2.31
N SER A 85 -0.05 10.67 -2.04
CA SER A 85 -0.91 11.82 -2.33
C SER A 85 -0.77 12.26 -3.78
N GLY A 86 -1.89 12.54 -4.43
CA GLY A 86 -1.92 13.38 -5.64
C GLY A 86 -1.90 14.86 -5.27
N LEU A 87 -1.86 15.75 -6.26
CA LEU A 87 -2.10 17.17 -6.04
C LEU A 87 -3.39 17.34 -5.22
N ALA A 88 -3.23 17.76 -3.95
CA ALA A 88 -4.33 18.34 -3.22
C ALA A 88 -4.60 19.66 -3.94
N ASN A 89 -5.78 19.83 -4.51
CA ASN A 89 -6.21 21.14 -4.96
C ASN A 89 -6.17 22.05 -3.73
N THR A 90 -5.15 22.90 -3.65
CA THR A 90 -5.15 24.10 -2.81
C THR A 90 -5.89 25.20 -3.55
#